data_AF-A0A072VEF3-F1
#
_entry.id   AF-A0A072VEF3-F1
#
_cell.length_a   1.000
_cell.length_b   1.000
_cell.length_c   1.000
_cell.angle_alpha   90.00
_cell.angle_beta   90.00
_cell.angle_gamma   90.00
#
_symmetry.space_group_name_H-M   'P 1'
#
loop_
_entity.id
_entity.type
_entity.pdbx_description
1 polymer ?
#
loop_
_entity_poly.entity_id
_entity_poly.type
_entity_poly.pdbx_seq_one_letter_code
_entity_poly.pdbx_strand_id
1 'polypeptide(L)' 'MAQNLVFFYALTIFLSQLLVAASSLCISDEDCPEALPLMFVKCVCGACEYYTQIQDEK' A
#
# COMPACT_ATOMS: atom_id res chain seq x y z
N MET A 1 9.46 -19.19 -28.11
CA MET A 1 9.25 -19.76 -26.75
C MET A 1 9.68 -18.81 -25.64
N ALA A 2 10.83 -18.13 -25.72
CA ALA A 2 11.25 -17.14 -24.71
C ALA A 2 10.38 -15.86 -24.64
N GLN A 3 9.79 -15.45 -25.76
CA GLN A 3 8.97 -14.22 -25.85
C GLN A 3 7.72 -14.26 -24.95
N ASN A 4 7.06 -15.41 -24.85
CA ASN A 4 5.91 -15.57 -23.96
C ASN A 4 6.31 -15.45 -22.49
N LEU A 5 7.48 -15.97 -22.10
CA LEU A 5 7.97 -15.84 -20.72
C LEU A 5 8.20 -14.37 -20.35
N VAL A 6 8.83 -13.59 -21.23
CA VAL A 6 9.06 -12.15 -21.01
C VAL A 6 7.75 -11.40 -20.85
N PHE A 7 6.73 -11.72 -21.66
CA PHE A 7 5.40 -11.12 -21.56
C PHE A 7 4.73 -11.44 -20.21
N PHE A 8 4.75 -12.70 -19.79
CA PHE A 8 4.20 -13.10 -18.49
C PHE A 8 4.91 -12.38 -17.33
N TYR A 9 6.24 -12.29 -17.35
CA TYR A 9 6.99 -11.57 -16.32
C TYR A 9 6.69 -10.06 -16.30
N ALA A 10 6.56 -9.42 -17.45
CA ALA A 10 6.18 -8.00 -17.52
C ALA A 10 4.78 -7.77 -16.95
N LEU A 11 3.84 -8.68 -17.25
CA LEU A 11 2.46 -8.58 -16.81
C LEU A 11 2.33 -8.82 -15.30
N THR A 12 3.06 -9.79 -14.74
CA THR A 12 3.09 -10.00 -13.28
C THR A 12 3.71 -8.81 -12.55
N ILE A 13 4.81 -8.25 -13.04
CA ILE A 13 5.44 -7.04 -12.47
C ILE A 13 4.46 -5.85 -12.50
N PHE A 14 3.72 -5.68 -13.59
CA PHE A 14 2.73 -4.62 -13.72
C PHE A 14 1.56 -4.81 -12.74
N LEU A 15 1.04 -6.03 -12.63
CA LEU A 15 -0.03 -6.36 -11.69
C LEU A 15 0.40 -6.21 -10.23
N SER A 16 1.64 -6.55 -9.87
CA SER A 16 2.16 -6.34 -8.52
C SER A 16 2.24 -4.85 -8.17
N GLN A 17 2.68 -4.00 -9.10
CA GLN A 17 2.70 -2.55 -8.87
C GLN A 17 1.28 -1.98 -8.75
N LEU A 18 0.36 -2.44 -9.59
CA LEU A 18 -1.05 -2.04 -9.53
C LEU A 18 -1.69 -2.48 -8.21
N LEU A 19 -1.39 -3.69 -7.74
CA LEU A 19 -1.87 -4.22 -6.46
C LEU A 19 -1.34 -3.40 -5.29
N VAL A 20 -0.06 -3.03 -5.30
CA VAL A 20 0.52 -2.13 -4.29
C VAL A 20 -0.19 -0.78 -4.28
N ALA A 21 -0.37 -0.17 -5.45
CA ALA A 21 -1.07 1.11 -5.59
C ALA A 21 -2.56 1.03 -5.18
N ALA A 22 -3.21 -0.12 -5.40
CA ALA A 22 -4.58 -0.37 -4.96
C ALA A 22 -4.67 -0.67 -3.46
N SER A 23 -3.68 -1.36 -2.89
CA SER A 23 -3.62 -1.67 -1.45
C SER A 23 -3.27 -0.46 -0.60
N SER A 24 -2.63 0.55 -1.20
CA SER A 24 -2.51 1.86 -0.58
C SER A 24 -3.79 2.67 -0.72
N LEU A 25 -4.73 2.28 -1.59
CA LEU A 25 -5.92 3.05 -1.90
C LEU A 25 -7.02 2.76 -0.88
N CYS A 26 -7.52 3.79 -0.21
CA CYS A 26 -8.52 3.67 0.85
C CYS A 26 -9.66 4.64 0.62
N ILE A 27 -10.86 4.34 1.14
CA ILE A 27 -12.01 5.24 1.14
C ILE A 27 -12.33 5.68 2.58
N SER A 28 -12.13 4.75 3.52
CA SER A 28 -12.27 4.96 4.96
C SER A 28 -11.01 4.46 5.69
N ASP A 29 -10.81 4.92 6.92
CA ASP A 29 -9.71 4.48 7.79
C ASP A 29 -9.71 2.95 8.02
N GLU A 30 -10.89 2.32 7.95
CA GLU A 30 -11.10 0.87 8.09
C GLU A 30 -10.61 0.04 6.90
N ASP A 31 -10.41 0.66 5.72
CA ASP A 31 -9.88 -0.05 4.53
C ASP A 31 -8.37 -0.28 4.63
N CYS A 32 -7.72 0.41 5.56
CA CYS A 32 -6.29 0.33 5.75
C CYS A 32 -5.89 -0.84 6.64
N PRO A 33 -4.76 -1.51 6.36
CA PRO A 33 -4.28 -2.62 7.16
C PRO A 33 -4.00 -2.16 8.60
N GLU A 34 -4.27 -3.06 9.54
CA GLU A 34 -4.12 -2.81 10.97
C GLU A 34 -2.69 -2.33 11.28
N ALA A 35 -2.61 -1.20 11.99
CA ALA A 35 -1.35 -0.55 12.25
C ALA A 35 -0.48 -1.39 13.19
N LEU A 36 0.84 -1.37 12.98
CA LEU A 36 1.79 -1.96 13.92
C LEU A 36 1.64 -1.33 15.31
N PRO A 37 1.91 -2.06 16.41
CA PRO A 37 1.85 -1.49 17.75
C PRO A 37 2.85 -0.31 17.82
N LEU A 38 2.33 0.91 18.01
CA LEU A 38 2.99 2.24 17.98
C LEU A 38 2.81 3.07 16.68
N MET A 39 2.15 2.54 15.67
CA MET A 39 1.70 3.33 14.52
C MET A 39 0.18 3.45 14.51
N PHE A 40 -0.34 4.53 13.96
CA PHE A 40 -1.74 4.63 13.54
C PHE A 40 -1.74 4.81 12.02
N VAL A 41 -2.63 4.08 11.36
CA VAL A 41 -2.85 4.24 9.93
C VAL A 41 -4.11 5.05 9.73
N LYS A 42 -4.04 6.02 8.83
CA LYS A 42 -5.18 6.86 8.47
C LYS A 42 -5.32 6.94 6.96
N CYS A 43 -6.55 6.94 6.50
CA CYS A 43 -6.86 7.19 5.10
C CYS A 43 -6.83 8.69 4.81
N VAL A 44 -5.84 9.13 4.04
CA VAL A 44 -5.65 10.55 3.67
C VAL A 44 -5.61 10.66 2.16
N CYS A 45 -6.51 11.45 1.58
CA CYS A 45 -6.62 11.66 0.12
C CYS A 45 -6.73 10.35 -0.69
N GLY A 46 -7.36 9.34 -0.10
CA GLY A 46 -7.50 8.03 -0.69
C GLY A 46 -6.24 7.18 -0.62
N ALA A 47 -5.27 7.53 0.21
CA ALA A 47 -4.07 6.75 0.49
C ALA A 47 -3.93 6.40 1.99
N CYS A 48 -3.54 5.17 2.32
CA CYS A 48 -3.22 4.78 3.69
C CYS A 48 -1.86 5.35 4.11
N GLU A 49 -1.87 6.32 5.03
CA GLU A 49 -0.67 6.92 5.61
C GLU A 49 -0.40 6.36 7.02
N TYR A 50 0.86 6.03 7.28
CA TYR A 50 1.33 5.53 8.58
C TYR A 50 1.93 6.68 9.39
N TYR A 51 1.45 6.88 10.60
CA TYR A 51 1.96 7.87 11.53
C TYR A 51 2.47 7.18 12.79
N THR A 52 3.63 7.62 13.31
CA THR A 52 4.18 7.10 14.56
C THR A 52 3.60 7.84 15.76
N GLN A 53 3.22 7.12 16.81
CA GLN A 53 2.87 7.68 18.14
C GLN A 53 4.08 8.24 18.92
N ILE A 54 5.18 8.57 18.24
CA ILE A 54 6.28 9.29 18.90
C ILE A 54 5.75 10.70 19.09
N GLN A 55 5.25 10.97 20.29
CA GLN A 55 4.88 12.30 20.73
C GLN A 55 5.96 13.29 20.29
N ASP A 56 5.54 14.35 19.60
CA ASP A 56 6.12 15.67 19.81
C ASP A 56 6.09 15.92 21.33
N GLU A 57 7.17 15.53 22.01
CA GLU A 57 7.51 15.98 23.35
C GLU A 57 7.73 17.49 23.26
N LYS A 58 6.70 18.27 23.59
CA LYS A 58 6.81 19.71 23.84
C LYS A 58 6.29 20.04 25.24
#